data_AF-A0A957PUJ4-F1
#
_entry.id   AF-A0A957PUJ4-F1
#
_cell.length_a   1.000
_cell.length_b   1.000
_cell.length_c   1.000
_cell.angle_alpha   90.00
_cell.angle_beta   90.00
_cell.angle_gamma   90.00
#
_symmetry.space_group_name_H-M   'P 1'
#
loop_
_entity.id
_entity.type
_entity.pdbx_description
1 polymer ?
#
loop_
_entity_poly.entity_id
_entity_poly.type
_entity_poly.pdbx_seq_one_letter_code
_entity_poly.pdbx_strand_id
1 'polypeptide(L)'
;AWAWLNLGLAYLATGALPTATAAFENNRQLNEEMRRQGGVMAALEGLAATAAAAGRLAAASRFLAEAEELRQASGQLLTTYELAIHERTVATVQSHDATSPSFPAPL
;
A
#
# COMPACT_ATOMS: atom_id res chain seq x y z
N ALA A 1 -6.14 9.63 13.34
CA ALA A 1 -5.88 8.46 12.48
C ALA A 1 -6.72 8.55 11.20
N TRP A 2 -8.02 8.22 11.22
CA TRP A 2 -8.87 8.17 10.00
C TRP A 2 -8.89 9.43 9.12
N ALA A 3 -8.82 10.64 9.69
CA ALA A 3 -8.75 11.87 8.90
C ALA A 3 -7.50 11.93 7.99
N TRP A 4 -6.35 11.45 8.47
CA TRP A 4 -5.13 11.36 7.66
C TRP A 4 -5.25 10.31 6.56
N LEU A 5 -5.93 9.19 6.83
CA LEU A 5 -6.19 8.16 5.82
C LEU A 5 -7.03 8.76 4.68
N ASN A 6 -8.13 9.44 5.03
CA ASN A 6 -9.02 10.06 4.04
C ASN A 6 -8.32 11.16 3.24
N LEU A 7 -7.45 11.97 3.87
CA LEU A 7 -6.62 12.94 3.16
C LEU A 7 -5.64 12.25 2.20
N GLY A 8 -4.96 11.20 2.64
CA GLY A 8 -4.05 10.42 1.79
C GLY A 8 -4.76 9.86 0.56
N LEU A 9 -5.96 9.29 0.76
CA LEU A 9 -6.80 8.77 -0.32
C LEU A 9 -7.27 9.88 -1.30
N ALA A 10 -7.64 11.05 -0.78
CA ALA A 10 -8.03 12.18 -1.60
C ALA A 10 -6.85 12.70 -2.45
N TYR A 11 -5.66 12.81 -1.86
CA TYR A 11 -4.45 13.21 -2.59
C TYR A 11 -4.01 12.15 -3.60
N LEU A 12 -4.16 10.87 -3.28
CA LEU A 12 -3.88 9.78 -4.22
C LEU A 12 -4.82 9.87 -5.44
N ALA A 13 -6.12 10.12 -5.21
CA ALA A 13 -7.10 10.26 -6.27
C ALA A 13 -6.84 11.44 -7.21
N THR A 14 -6.20 12.51 -6.72
CA THR A 14 -5.83 13.68 -7.52
C THR A 14 -4.41 13.59 -8.11
N GLY A 15 -3.69 12.50 -7.86
CA GLY A 15 -2.31 12.32 -8.33
C GLY A 15 -1.27 13.17 -7.57
N ALA A 16 -1.64 13.76 -6.43
CA ALA A 16 -0.72 14.50 -5.56
C ALA A 16 0.14 13.52 -4.72
N LEU A 17 0.94 12.70 -5.40
CA LEU A 17 1.63 11.54 -4.81
C LEU A 17 2.55 11.88 -3.62
N PRO A 18 3.35 12.98 -3.64
CA PRO A 18 4.17 13.34 -2.47
C PRO A 18 3.31 13.67 -1.25
N THR A 19 2.20 14.38 -1.44
CA THR A 19 1.28 14.76 -0.37
C THR A 19 0.49 13.55 0.15
N ALA A 20 0.09 12.64 -0.74
CA ALA A 20 -0.51 11.36 -0.37
C ALA A 20 0.43 10.53 0.50
N THR A 21 1.70 10.43 0.09
CA THR A 21 2.75 9.71 0.86
C THR A 21 2.87 10.26 2.27
N ALA A 22 3.03 11.58 2.41
CA ALA A 22 3.16 12.23 3.72
C ALA A 22 1.92 12.00 4.61
N ALA A 23 0.71 12.04 4.04
CA ALA A 23 -0.52 11.78 4.78
C ALA A 23 -0.60 10.32 5.27
N PHE A 24 -0.21 9.34 4.45
CA PHE A 24 -0.17 7.94 4.86
C PHE A 24 0.94 7.64 5.87
N GLU A 25 2.12 8.26 5.75
CA GLU A 25 3.18 8.12 6.77
C GLU A 25 2.75 8.67 8.13
N ASN A 26 2.11 9.85 8.16
CA ASN A 26 1.52 10.41 9.39
C ASN A 26 0.43 9.50 9.97
N ASN A 27 -0.39 8.88 9.12
CA ASN A 27 -1.38 7.90 9.56
C ASN A 27 -0.71 6.66 10.17
N ARG A 28 0.33 6.13 9.52
CA ARG A 28 1.10 4.96 9.97
C ARG A 28 1.69 5.21 11.35
N GLN A 29 2.46 6.29 11.50
CA GLN A 29 3.12 6.66 12.76
C GLN A 29 2.11 6.78 13.90
N LEU A 30 1.01 7.52 13.70
CA LEU A 30 0.01 7.71 14.74
C LEU A 30 -0.66 6.39 15.15
N ASN A 31 -0.94 5.49 14.21
CA ASN A 31 -1.54 4.21 14.52
C ASN A 31 -0.53 3.23 15.16
N GLU A 32 0.76 3.31 14.83
CA GLU A 32 1.83 2.58 15.53
C GLU A 32 1.92 3.02 17.00
N GLU A 33 1.96 4.33 17.25
CA GLU A 33 1.96 4.92 18.60
C GLU A 33 0.73 4.49 19.40
N MET A 34 -0.44 4.42 18.75
CA MET A 34 -1.69 3.97 19.35
C MET A 34 -1.87 2.44 19.39
N ARG A 35 -0.91 1.66 18.87
CA ARG A 35 -0.97 0.19 18.72
C ARG A 35 -2.23 -0.29 18.00
N ARG A 36 -2.70 0.48 17.01
CA ARG A 36 -3.89 0.19 16.20
C ARG A 36 -3.49 -0.45 14.86
N GLN A 37 -3.30 -1.75 14.87
CA GLN A 37 -2.85 -2.52 13.70
C GLN A 37 -3.71 -2.28 12.45
N GLY A 38 -5.05 -2.20 12.59
CA GLY A 38 -5.94 -1.87 11.48
C GLY A 38 -5.58 -0.57 10.74
N GLY A 39 -5.21 0.48 11.49
CA GLY A 39 -4.80 1.73 10.88
C GLY A 39 -3.40 1.67 10.26
N VAL A 40 -2.49 0.88 10.84
CA VAL A 40 -1.17 0.64 10.24
C VAL A 40 -1.31 -0.09 8.91
N MET A 41 -2.15 -1.12 8.83
CA MET A 41 -2.44 -1.85 7.59
C MET A 41 -3.03 -0.93 6.52
N ALA A 42 -4.03 -0.12 6.87
CA ALA A 42 -4.64 0.83 5.92
C ALA A 42 -3.63 1.86 5.39
N ALA A 43 -2.70 2.32 6.23
CA ALA A 43 -1.62 3.21 5.80
C ALA A 43 -0.62 2.53 4.85
N LEU A 44 -0.25 1.27 5.13
CA LEU A 44 0.65 0.50 4.27
C LEU A 44 0.05 0.24 2.88
N GLU A 45 -1.25 -0.10 2.80
CA GLU A 45 -1.97 -0.23 1.53
C GLU A 45 -2.00 1.11 0.76
N GLY A 46 -2.21 2.23 1.44
CA GLY A 46 -2.14 3.57 0.84
C GLY A 46 -0.75 3.95 0.33
N LEU A 47 0.31 3.61 1.07
CA LEU A 47 1.70 3.80 0.65
C LEU A 47 2.06 2.91 -0.55
N ALA A 48 1.57 1.67 -0.57
CA ALA A 48 1.72 0.77 -1.71
C ALA A 48 1.09 1.35 -2.97
N ALA A 49 -0.17 1.81 -2.88
CA ALA A 49 -0.89 2.41 -3.99
C ALA A 49 -0.19 3.69 -4.50
N THR A 50 0.33 4.52 -3.59
CA THR A 50 1.06 5.74 -3.95
C THR A 50 2.41 5.43 -4.61
N ALA A 51 3.12 4.40 -4.12
CA ALA A 51 4.37 3.93 -4.73
C ALA A 51 4.12 3.34 -6.13
N ALA A 52 3.05 2.56 -6.31
CA ALA A 52 2.66 2.00 -7.60
C ALA A 52 2.32 3.10 -8.61
N ALA A 53 1.52 4.10 -8.20
CA ALA A 53 1.18 5.26 -9.03
C ALA A 53 2.42 6.08 -9.43
N ALA A 54 3.47 6.07 -8.61
CA ALA A 54 4.76 6.71 -8.91
C ALA A 54 5.73 5.84 -9.72
N GLY A 55 5.33 4.63 -10.13
CA GLY A 55 6.22 3.67 -10.82
C GLY A 55 7.26 2.99 -9.92
N ARG A 56 7.21 3.18 -8.60
CA ARG A 56 8.15 2.60 -7.62
C ARG A 56 7.68 1.22 -7.17
N LEU A 57 7.64 0.27 -8.11
CA LEU A 57 6.97 -1.02 -7.91
C LEU A 57 7.62 -1.90 -6.84
N ALA A 58 8.95 -1.89 -6.72
CA ALA A 58 9.65 -2.59 -5.63
C ALA A 58 9.29 -2.05 -4.24
N ALA A 59 9.02 -0.75 -4.12
CA ALA A 59 8.54 -0.18 -2.86
C ALA A 59 7.07 -0.56 -2.61
N ALA A 60 6.25 -0.57 -3.66
CA ALA A 60 4.85 -0.99 -3.58
C ALA A 60 4.69 -2.44 -3.11
N SER A 61 5.48 -3.37 -3.68
CA SER A 61 5.46 -4.78 -3.27
C SER A 61 5.89 -4.97 -1.82
N ARG A 62 6.91 -4.24 -1.36
CA ARG A 62 7.36 -4.29 0.04
C ARG A 62 6.25 -3.84 1.00
N PHE A 63 5.55 -2.75 0.69
CA PHE A 63 4.45 -2.27 1.55
C PHE A 63 3.26 -3.23 1.57
N LEU A 64 2.94 -3.86 0.44
CA LEU A 64 1.91 -4.91 0.39
C LEU A 64 2.29 -6.14 1.23
N ALA A 65 3.55 -6.57 1.16
CA ALA A 65 4.04 -7.68 1.97
C ALA A 65 3.95 -7.39 3.47
N GLU A 66 4.35 -6.19 3.89
CA GLU A 66 4.24 -5.75 5.28
C GLU A 66 2.77 -5.69 5.74
N ALA A 67 1.87 -5.16 4.90
CA ALA A 67 0.44 -5.13 5.22
C ALA A 67 -0.13 -6.54 5.37
N GLU A 68 0.29 -7.49 4.54
CA GLU A 68 -0.13 -8.87 4.60
C GLU A 68 0.39 -9.59 5.85
N GLU A 69 1.64 -9.38 6.24
CA GLU A 69 2.20 -9.94 7.48
C GLU A 69 1.39 -9.49 8.70
N LEU A 70 1.03 -8.19 8.77
CA LEU A 70 0.17 -7.67 9.83
C LEU A 70 -1.24 -8.26 9.79
N ARG A 71 -1.77 -8.50 8.60
CA ARG A 71 -3.10 -9.10 8.40
C ARG A 71 -3.14 -10.54 8.91
N GLN A 72 -2.14 -11.34 8.55
CA GLN A 72 -1.98 -12.72 9.01
C GLN A 72 -1.79 -12.80 10.53
N ALA A 73 -1.02 -11.88 11.11
CA ALA A 73 -0.80 -11.84 12.56
C ALA A 73 -2.02 -11.41 13.37
N SER A 74 -2.90 -10.56 12.79
CA SER A 74 -4.07 -10.00 13.48
C SER A 74 -5.39 -10.71 13.19
N GLY A 75 -5.47 -11.48 12.10
CA GLY A 75 -6.70 -12.11 11.61
C GLY A 75 -7.75 -11.13 11.10
N GLN A 76 -7.41 -9.85 10.91
CA GLN A 76 -8.35 -8.83 10.45
C GLN A 76 -8.59 -8.90 8.94
N LEU A 77 -9.86 -8.75 8.53
CA LEU A 77 -10.25 -8.66 7.12
C LEU A 77 -10.17 -7.22 6.61
N LEU A 78 -9.90 -7.06 5.31
CA LEU A 78 -10.02 -5.78 4.62
C LEU A 78 -11.48 -5.32 4.56
N THR A 79 -11.71 -4.01 4.70
CA THR A 79 -12.98 -3.41 4.30
C THR A 79 -13.12 -3.44 2.77
N THR A 80 -14.36 -3.31 2.25
CA THR A 80 -14.62 -3.33 0.79
C THR A 80 -13.83 -2.27 0.03
N TYR A 81 -13.62 -1.09 0.62
CA TYR A 81 -12.87 0.00 -0.01
C TYR A 81 -11.36 -0.29 -0.05
N GLU A 82 -10.80 -0.81 1.05
CA GLU A 82 -9.40 -1.20 1.11
C GLU A 82 -9.10 -2.36 0.15
N LEU A 83 -10.04 -3.31 0.02
CA LEU A 83 -9.92 -4.43 -0.91
C LEU A 83 -9.82 -3.96 -2.37
N ALA A 84 -10.65 -2.99 -2.78
CA ALA A 84 -10.58 -2.46 -4.15
C ALA A 84 -9.25 -1.76 -4.46
N ILE A 85 -8.65 -1.09 -3.47
CA ILE A 85 -7.32 -0.48 -3.61
C ILE A 85 -6.24 -1.56 -3.66
N HIS A 86 -6.33 -2.55 -2.78
CA HIS A 86 -5.43 -3.68 -2.73
C HIS A 86 -5.37 -4.42 -4.07
N GLU A 87 -6.53 -4.85 -4.59
CA GLU A 87 -6.65 -5.57 -5.87
C GLU A 87 -6.04 -4.80 -7.04
N ARG A 88 -6.32 -3.49 -7.12
CA ARG A 88 -5.74 -2.62 -8.17
C ARG A 88 -4.23 -2.51 -8.07
N THR A 89 -3.72 -2.42 -6.85
CA THR A 89 -2.28 -2.27 -6.59
C THR A 89 -1.55 -3.58 -6.93
N VAL A 90 -2.10 -4.72 -6.50
CA VAL A 90 -1.58 -6.06 -6.83
C VAL A 90 -1.56 -6.28 -8.33
N ALA A 91 -2.64 -5.98 -9.05
CA ALA A 91 -2.71 -6.14 -10.50
C ALA A 91 -1.64 -5.30 -11.22
N THR A 92 -1.39 -4.08 -10.74
CA THR A 92 -0.35 -3.19 -11.30
C THR A 92 1.04 -3.80 -11.13
N VAL A 93 1.37 -4.27 -9.93
CA VAL A 93 2.67 -4.91 -9.64
C VAL A 93 2.86 -6.18 -10.46
N GLN A 94 1.85 -7.06 -10.50
CA GLN A 94 1.91 -8.32 -11.24
C GLN A 94 2.04 -8.12 -12.76
N SER A 95 1.37 -7.10 -13.32
CA SER A 95 1.48 -6.79 -14.74
C SER A 95 2.90 -6.38 -15.16
N HIS A 96 3.65 -5.72 -14.26
CA HIS A 96 5.05 -5.37 -14.50
C HIS A 96 5.98 -6.59 -14.43
N ASP A 97 5.77 -7.47 -13.45
CA ASP A 97 6.57 -8.70 -13.31
C ASP A 97 6.36 -9.64 -14.50
N ALA A 98 5.13 -9.72 -15.03
CA ALA A 98 4.83 -10.46 -16.26
C ALA A 98 5.47 -9.86 -17.53
N THR A 99 5.80 -8.57 -17.50
CA THR A 99 6.46 -7.86 -18.62
C THR A 99 8.00 -7.88 -18.50
N SER A 100 8.53 -8.27 -17.33
CA SER A 100 9.97 -8.48 -17.15
C SER A 100 10.34 -9.85 -17.74
N PRO A 101 11.17 -9.93 -18.79
CA PRO A 101 11.55 -11.22 -19.35
C PRO A 101 12.28 -12.04 -18.28
N SER A 102 11.70 -13.19 -17.91
CA SER A 102 12.40 -14.25 -17.22
C SER A 102 13.55 -14.69 -18.12
N PHE A 103 14.74 -14.14 -17.89
CA PHE A 103 15.95 -14.68 -18.51
C PHE A 103 16.24 -16.02 -17.82
N PRO A 104 16.25 -17.15 -18.56
CA PRO A 104 16.69 -18.41 -17.99
C PRO A 104 18.16 -18.28 -17.56
N ALA A 105 18.48 -18.80 -16.37
CA ALA A 105 19.85 -18.84 -15.85
C ALA A 105 20.78 -19.57 -16.85
N PRO A 106 22.01 -19.08 -17.09
CA PRO A 106 22.94 -19.78 -17.94
C PRO A 106 23.33 -21.12 -17.31
N LEU A 107 23.39 -22.15 -18.18
CA LEU A 107 23.81 -23.52 -17.87
C LEU A 107 25.26 -23.58 -17.35
#